data_AF-A0A3D4CCT5-F1
#
_entry.id   AF-A0A3D4CCT5-F1
#
_cell.length_a   1.000
_cell.length_b   1.000
_cell.length_c   1.000
_cell.angle_alpha   90.00
_cell.angle_beta   90.00
_cell.angle_gamma   90.00
#
_symmetry.space_group_name_H-M   'P 1'
#
loop_
_entity.id
_entity.type
_entity.pdbx_description
1 polymer ?
#
loop_
_entity_poly.entity_id
_entity_poly.type
_entity_poly.pdbx_seq_one_letter_code
_entity_poly.pdbx_strand_id
1 'polypeptide(L)'
;MTMIQISELSNIYLISITKESMVKTHITDKVNRSVIMKKSLSVISSLLFAALCLGFAFNAYAQDVTALNDANTVISISEQNYVYDGTPKKPTVSVYYNGVLLSENVDYSLKFSDFVSAGTVKVTVTGMNSYNGSVTKEYTIKPITFNSKNLSVTFDKTSLVYYNSAVHPVMYVSFNGQLLLQDVDYKVTYSKNNAPGRATVKITGIGNFNASVSKTFIISPQKVNSVSIAKNSATTATVSWGKVDKVSGYEILKYDANKNSFVHAVYASADSTSYKFTKLQNSALHSYVVKAYKTIDGDKYFGEQSDAVSVFIKPAKAQLTSVTMKNSTLNVEWKKLDCTGYEIIYTTDSKFKKGLKTVKIKNSNKIKKAIKKLKKGKKYYVKVRAYAVYNGKKLYGSKSTMLSSYFSNVYSTYCSYYVNNKDRTTNLKIASKKINGTIIQPGETFDFNKVVGSRTSSKGYKKAHVFTGGDGVAMGLAGGICQVASTAFNAALLANVQIVERHQHSQRVSYVPLGRDAAISGNVQNFKWKNNTKYAIKVGMTVKGGKITCTFYTCQKVRPKKVNLNVTQKGKKFTLKRSVKGKVNYTCHSKY
;
A
#
# COMPACT_ATOMS: atom_id res chain seq x y z
N MET A 1 -46.07 21.37 4.32
CA MET A 1 -47.01 21.39 5.46
C MET A 1 -46.15 21.59 6.69
N THR A 2 -46.27 22.75 7.38
CA THR A 2 -45.42 23.25 8.51
C THR A 2 -43.91 23.24 8.25
N MET A 3 -43.17 24.35 8.03
CA MET A 3 -42.97 25.56 8.87
C MET A 3 -42.57 25.21 10.32
N ILE A 4 -41.58 25.84 10.97
CA ILE A 4 -40.93 27.17 10.81
C ILE A 4 -39.38 26.96 10.72
N GLN A 5 -38.50 27.62 9.93
CA GLN A 5 -38.42 28.89 9.16
C GLN A 5 -37.74 30.08 9.91
N ILE A 6 -37.02 30.98 9.20
CA ILE A 6 -36.31 32.20 9.72
C ILE A 6 -35.06 31.86 10.58
N SER A 7 -33.89 32.51 10.50
CA SER A 7 -33.19 33.40 9.53
C SER A 7 -31.71 33.54 9.98
N GLU A 8 -30.69 34.01 9.24
CA GLU A 8 -30.36 34.20 7.81
C GLU A 8 -28.80 34.34 7.72
N LEU A 9 -28.14 33.95 6.61
CA LEU A 9 -27.49 34.83 5.58
C LEU A 9 -26.70 36.05 6.12
N SER A 10 -25.50 36.40 5.64
CA SER A 10 -24.65 35.78 4.60
C SER A 10 -23.20 36.33 4.56
N ASN A 11 -22.22 35.43 4.46
CA ASN A 11 -21.26 35.33 3.34
C ASN A 11 -20.65 36.64 2.72
N ILE A 12 -19.32 36.86 2.82
CA ILE A 12 -18.37 37.20 1.70
C ILE A 12 -16.97 37.73 2.16
N TYR A 13 -15.91 37.06 1.65
CA TYR A 13 -14.52 37.50 1.31
C TYR A 13 -13.56 38.25 2.28
N LEU A 14 -12.49 37.51 2.67
CA LEU A 14 -11.06 37.70 2.29
C LEU A 14 -10.25 38.94 2.75
N ILE A 15 -8.94 38.69 3.02
CA ILE A 15 -7.81 39.65 3.24
C ILE A 15 -7.77 40.28 4.66
N SER A 16 -6.63 40.52 5.35
CA SER A 16 -5.36 39.76 5.51
C SER A 16 -4.48 40.40 6.63
N ILE A 17 -3.51 39.63 7.17
CA ILE A 17 -2.18 40.11 7.65
C ILE A 17 -2.05 40.86 9.02
N THR A 18 -1.04 40.39 9.79
CA THR A 18 -0.27 41.00 10.93
C THR A 18 -0.86 41.32 12.33
N LYS A 19 -0.21 40.67 13.32
CA LYS A 19 0.46 41.19 14.55
C LYS A 19 -0.32 41.88 15.70
N GLU A 20 -0.02 41.32 16.88
CA GLU A 20 0.41 41.97 18.13
C GLU A 20 -0.56 42.80 19.01
N SER A 21 -0.83 42.17 20.16
CA SER A 21 -0.88 42.79 21.51
C SER A 21 -2.20 43.43 21.96
N MET A 22 -2.15 43.90 23.22
CA MET A 22 -3.18 44.59 24.01
C MET A 22 -4.25 43.75 24.73
N VAL A 23 -4.23 43.92 26.05
CA VAL A 23 -5.34 43.85 27.03
C VAL A 23 -5.97 42.47 27.34
N LYS A 24 -5.66 41.97 28.55
CA LYS A 24 -6.60 41.20 29.38
C LYS A 24 -7.60 42.18 30.00
N THR A 25 -8.90 41.83 30.04
CA THR A 25 -9.92 42.59 30.78
C THR A 25 -10.54 41.74 31.90
N HIS A 26 -10.98 42.43 32.95
CA HIS A 26 -11.64 42.00 34.19
C HIS A 26 -12.20 40.56 34.30
N ILE A 27 -11.89 39.93 35.44
CA ILE A 27 -12.91 39.50 36.40
C ILE A 27 -12.57 40.15 37.75
N THR A 28 -13.59 40.57 38.51
CA THR A 28 -13.49 41.29 39.79
C THR A 28 -14.13 40.46 40.91
N ASP A 29 -13.97 40.90 42.16
CA ASP A 29 -14.58 40.35 43.40
C ASP A 29 -14.00 38.99 43.90
N LYS A 30 -13.85 38.75 45.22
CA LYS A 30 -14.26 39.55 46.40
C LYS A 30 -13.44 39.23 47.68
N VAL A 31 -13.46 40.19 48.62
CA VAL A 31 -13.25 40.07 50.09
C VAL A 31 -11.83 39.93 50.70
N ASN A 32 -11.45 40.99 51.46
CA ASN A 32 -10.57 41.08 52.66
C ASN A 32 -9.13 40.56 52.65
N ARG A 33 -8.12 41.46 52.73
CA ARG A 33 -7.45 42.02 53.95
C ARG A 33 -6.27 41.15 54.44
N SER A 34 -5.09 41.69 54.80
CA SER A 34 -4.66 43.10 54.82
C SER A 34 -3.12 43.25 54.86
N VAL A 35 -2.55 44.01 53.91
CA VAL A 35 -1.21 44.64 54.02
C VAL A 35 -1.26 45.99 53.30
N ILE A 36 -0.80 47.07 53.94
CA ILE A 36 -0.58 48.39 53.31
C ILE A 36 0.76 48.95 53.81
N MET A 37 1.57 49.49 52.90
CA MET A 37 2.74 50.31 53.23
C MET A 37 2.44 51.81 53.08
N LYS A 38 3.07 52.61 53.95
CA LYS A 38 3.78 53.91 53.69
C LYS A 38 3.60 54.48 52.26
N LYS A 39 3.24 55.75 52.01
CA LYS A 39 3.27 57.07 52.74
C LYS A 39 2.02 57.90 52.30
N SER A 40 1.60 59.03 52.88
CA SER A 40 2.34 60.28 53.21
C SER A 40 1.51 61.35 53.98
N LEU A 41 2.21 62.22 54.71
CA LEU A 41 1.90 63.63 55.10
C LEU A 41 0.63 64.04 55.90
N SER A 42 0.89 64.41 57.16
CA SER A 42 0.49 65.65 57.89
C SER A 42 -0.98 66.14 58.03
N VAL A 43 -1.46 66.19 59.29
CA VAL A 43 -2.21 67.31 59.92
C VAL A 43 -1.70 67.47 61.38
N ILE A 44 -1.91 68.62 62.05
CA ILE A 44 -1.30 69.03 63.33
C ILE A 44 -2.34 69.35 64.42
N SER A 45 -2.14 68.86 65.65
CA SER A 45 -2.46 69.52 66.94
C SER A 45 -1.96 68.63 68.11
N SER A 46 -1.11 68.99 69.09
CA SER A 46 -0.77 70.23 69.84
C SER A 46 -1.59 70.46 71.12
N LEU A 47 -0.97 71.10 72.14
CA LEU A 47 -1.41 71.30 73.54
C LEU A 47 -1.18 70.04 74.42
N LEU A 48 -0.61 70.05 75.64
CA LEU A 48 0.02 71.06 76.54
C LEU A 48 1.14 70.30 77.35
N PHE A 49 2.17 70.86 78.01
CA PHE A 49 2.61 72.24 78.28
C PHE A 49 4.14 72.30 78.52
N ALA A 50 4.69 73.47 78.86
CA ALA A 50 6.10 73.73 79.18
C ALA A 50 6.44 73.41 80.68
N ALA A 51 7.66 73.59 81.23
CA ALA A 51 8.78 74.43 80.80
C ALA A 51 10.15 74.09 81.45
N LEU A 52 11.17 74.82 80.97
CA LEU A 52 12.42 75.24 81.63
C LEU A 52 13.57 74.22 81.82
N CYS A 53 14.78 74.76 81.59
CA CYS A 53 16.06 74.06 81.66
C CYS A 53 16.72 74.23 83.02
N LEU A 54 17.44 73.20 83.47
CA LEU A 54 18.61 73.33 84.34
C LEU A 54 19.68 72.35 83.85
N GLY A 55 20.92 72.83 83.73
CA GLY A 55 21.99 72.07 83.11
C GLY A 55 22.66 71.09 84.06
N PHE A 56 22.62 69.80 83.72
CA PHE A 56 23.55 68.80 84.26
C PHE A 56 24.20 68.04 83.10
N ALA A 57 25.51 68.19 82.94
CA ALA A 57 26.29 67.41 82.00
C ALA A 57 26.50 66.00 82.55
N PHE A 58 25.68 65.05 82.12
CA PHE A 58 26.00 63.64 82.29
C PHE A 58 27.02 63.23 81.23
N ASN A 59 28.20 62.80 81.69
CA ASN A 59 29.19 62.17 80.81
C ASN A 59 28.56 60.96 80.12
N ALA A 60 28.60 60.95 78.79
CA ALA A 60 28.31 59.74 78.03
C ALA A 60 29.42 58.73 78.30
N TYR A 61 29.19 57.80 79.22
CA TYR A 61 30.07 56.65 79.43
C TYR A 61 29.97 55.77 78.18
N ALA A 62 30.92 55.93 77.26
CA ALA A 62 31.08 55.02 76.15
C ALA A 62 31.45 53.65 76.73
N GLN A 63 30.54 52.68 76.64
CA GLN A 63 30.94 51.29 76.82
C GLN A 63 31.89 50.92 75.68
N ASP A 64 32.97 50.22 75.99
CA ASP A 64 33.88 49.65 74.99
C ASP A 64 33.17 48.52 74.24
N VAL A 65 32.44 48.90 73.19
CA VAL A 65 31.62 47.99 72.40
C VAL A 65 32.53 46.99 71.68
N THR A 66 32.39 45.71 72.01
CA THR A 66 33.35 44.65 71.68
C THR A 66 33.23 44.22 70.22
N ALA A 67 34.34 44.25 69.46
CA ALA A 67 34.32 44.08 68.01
C ALA A 67 34.39 42.60 67.58
N LEU A 68 33.32 42.07 66.99
CA LEU A 68 33.21 40.66 66.56
C LEU A 68 34.05 40.28 65.33
N ASN A 69 34.95 41.17 64.89
CA ASN A 69 35.89 40.95 63.77
C ASN A 69 37.35 40.78 64.21
N ASP A 70 37.57 40.54 65.51
CA ASP A 70 38.87 40.30 66.10
C ASP A 70 39.29 38.81 66.10
N ALA A 71 40.45 38.52 66.69
CA ALA A 71 40.97 37.15 66.81
C ALA A 71 40.29 36.30 67.92
N ASN A 72 39.54 36.93 68.83
CA ASN A 72 38.86 36.26 69.93
C ASN A 72 37.46 35.73 69.53
N THR A 73 36.98 36.11 68.35
CA THR A 73 35.65 35.76 67.83
C THR A 73 35.69 34.50 66.96
N VAL A 74 35.05 33.41 67.42
CA VAL A 74 34.92 32.15 66.70
C VAL A 74 33.50 31.98 66.20
N ILE A 75 33.32 31.92 64.88
CA ILE A 75 32.01 31.72 64.23
C ILE A 75 32.01 30.35 63.54
N SER A 76 31.17 29.45 64.05
CA SER A 76 30.98 28.09 63.55
C SER A 76 29.64 27.97 62.81
N ILE A 77 29.66 27.33 61.64
CA ILE A 77 28.45 27.02 60.86
C ILE A 77 28.25 25.50 60.88
N SER A 78 27.04 25.03 61.19
CA SER A 78 26.76 23.59 61.43
C SER A 78 26.88 22.70 60.19
N GLU A 79 26.73 23.25 58.99
CA GLU A 79 26.93 22.56 57.71
C GLU A 79 27.47 23.55 56.67
N GLN A 80 28.44 23.10 55.87
CA GLN A 80 29.17 23.89 54.88
C GLN A 80 28.77 23.55 53.44
N ASN A 81 28.14 22.40 53.21
CA ASN A 81 27.87 21.84 51.88
C ASN A 81 26.43 21.31 51.78
N TYR A 82 25.56 22.06 51.10
CA TYR A 82 24.23 21.60 50.71
C TYR A 82 24.18 21.18 49.24
N VAL A 83 23.09 20.53 48.84
CA VAL A 83 22.68 20.33 47.45
C VAL A 83 21.34 21.03 47.24
N TYR A 84 21.15 21.66 46.08
CA TYR A 84 19.91 22.31 45.71
C TYR A 84 18.74 21.31 45.60
N ASP A 85 17.65 21.57 46.32
CA ASP A 85 16.39 20.83 46.21
C ASP A 85 15.15 21.74 46.12
N GLY A 86 15.35 23.06 46.04
CA GLY A 86 14.29 24.07 46.05
C GLY A 86 13.86 24.55 47.45
N THR A 87 14.45 24.03 48.54
CA THR A 87 14.12 24.44 49.92
C THR A 87 15.19 25.34 50.55
N PRO A 88 14.83 26.29 51.44
CA PRO A 88 15.78 27.08 52.21
C PRO A 88 16.83 26.26 52.96
N LYS A 89 18.11 26.56 52.73
CA LYS A 89 19.24 25.94 53.42
C LYS A 89 19.82 26.95 54.41
N LYS A 90 19.32 26.93 55.65
CA LYS A 90 19.84 27.75 56.75
C LYS A 90 20.53 26.84 57.79
N PRO A 91 21.86 26.76 57.81
CA PRO A 91 22.59 26.12 58.89
C PRO A 91 22.47 26.93 60.19
N THR A 92 22.63 26.26 61.34
CA THR A 92 22.83 26.94 62.61
C THR A 92 24.19 27.64 62.60
N VAL A 93 24.24 28.89 63.06
CA VAL A 93 25.48 29.65 63.23
C VAL A 93 25.67 29.90 64.72
N SER A 94 26.76 29.40 65.28
CA SER A 94 27.14 29.63 66.67
C SER A 94 28.29 30.63 66.71
N VAL A 95 28.11 31.73 67.43
CA VAL A 95 29.11 32.79 67.61
C VAL A 95 29.64 32.71 69.03
N TYR A 96 30.95 32.62 69.19
CA TYR A 96 31.63 32.64 70.47
C TYR A 96 32.59 33.82 70.54
N TYR A 97 32.69 34.47 71.69
CA TYR A 97 33.71 35.49 71.98
C TYR A 97 34.47 35.08 73.25
N ASN A 98 35.80 34.96 73.18
CA ASN A 98 36.64 34.43 74.28
C ASN A 98 36.12 33.09 74.85
N GLY A 99 35.54 32.24 74.00
CA GLY A 99 34.97 30.94 74.38
C GLY A 99 33.55 30.99 74.96
N VAL A 100 32.99 32.16 75.24
CA VAL A 100 31.59 32.32 75.70
C VAL A 100 30.65 32.30 74.49
N LEU A 101 29.60 31.48 74.53
CA LEU A 101 28.56 31.44 73.49
C LEU A 101 27.68 32.69 73.58
N LEU A 102 27.52 33.38 72.45
CA LEU A 102 26.67 34.58 72.33
C LEU A 102 25.25 34.22 71.87
N SER A 103 24.28 35.08 72.19
CA SER A 103 22.85 34.89 71.91
C SER A 103 22.40 35.64 70.64
N GLU A 104 21.80 34.91 69.68
CA GLU A 104 21.25 35.52 68.47
C GLU A 104 20.08 36.48 68.79
N ASN A 105 20.05 37.62 68.12
CA ASN A 105 19.13 38.76 68.31
C ASN A 105 19.31 39.53 69.63
N VAL A 106 20.30 39.17 70.46
CA VAL A 106 20.71 39.93 71.66
C VAL A 106 22.12 40.47 71.49
N ASP A 107 23.09 39.61 71.19
CA ASP A 107 24.51 39.94 71.07
C ASP A 107 24.96 40.08 69.61
N TYR A 108 24.25 39.46 68.67
CA TYR A 108 24.47 39.59 67.22
C TYR A 108 23.19 39.29 66.43
N SER A 109 23.16 39.72 65.16
CA SER A 109 22.13 39.33 64.19
C SER A 109 22.74 38.61 62.98
N LEU A 110 21.96 37.72 62.35
CA LEU A 110 22.35 36.99 61.15
C LEU A 110 21.64 37.53 59.90
N LYS A 111 22.42 37.85 58.87
CA LYS A 111 21.90 38.17 57.53
C LYS A 111 22.48 37.24 56.48
N PHE A 112 21.62 36.41 55.90
CA PHE A 112 21.97 35.53 54.78
C PHE A 112 21.76 36.25 53.44
N SER A 113 22.54 35.88 52.41
CA SER A 113 22.27 36.19 51.00
C SER A 113 21.15 35.29 50.45
N ASP A 114 21.11 35.00 49.14
CA ASP A 114 20.27 33.90 48.63
C ASP A 114 20.70 32.59 49.30
N PHE A 115 19.78 31.97 50.05
CA PHE A 115 19.94 30.71 50.78
C PHE A 115 19.07 29.57 50.19
N VAL A 116 18.58 29.75 48.96
CA VAL A 116 17.75 28.79 48.23
C VAL A 116 18.43 28.34 46.93
N SER A 117 18.98 29.28 46.15
CA SER A 117 19.67 28.99 44.89
C SER A 117 21.04 28.37 45.11
N ALA A 118 21.55 27.68 44.08
CA ALA A 118 22.90 27.14 44.09
C ALA A 118 23.95 28.24 43.90
N GLY A 119 25.03 28.17 44.69
CA GLY A 119 26.10 29.14 44.72
C GLY A 119 26.75 29.24 46.11
N THR A 120 27.59 30.25 46.29
CA THR A 120 28.18 30.61 47.58
C THR A 120 27.20 31.48 48.36
N VAL A 121 26.70 30.98 49.48
CA VAL A 121 25.83 31.73 50.39
C VAL A 121 26.69 32.46 51.41
N LYS A 122 26.54 33.77 51.48
CA LYS A 122 27.18 34.63 52.49
C LYS A 122 26.25 34.73 53.69
N VAL A 123 26.76 34.45 54.89
CA VAL A 123 26.10 34.79 56.17
C VAL A 123 26.92 35.84 56.89
N THR A 124 26.33 37.02 57.05
CA THR A 124 26.91 38.15 57.76
C THR A 124 26.42 38.15 59.19
N VAL A 125 27.32 37.90 60.13
CA VAL A 125 27.15 38.10 61.57
C VAL A 125 27.43 39.56 61.88
N THR A 126 26.48 40.29 62.44
CA THR A 126 26.65 41.70 62.84
C THR A 126 26.45 41.85 64.33
N GLY A 127 27.40 42.44 65.06
CA GLY A 127 27.29 42.65 66.51
C GLY A 127 26.12 43.55 66.90
N MET A 128 25.57 43.31 68.09
CA MET A 128 24.47 44.09 68.68
C MET A 128 24.76 44.42 70.15
N ASN A 129 24.15 45.52 70.63
CA ASN A 129 24.24 46.00 72.01
C ASN A 129 25.71 46.17 72.48
N SER A 130 26.20 45.28 73.34
CA SER A 130 27.59 45.27 73.85
C SER A 130 28.64 44.92 72.78
N TYR A 131 28.20 44.45 71.61
CA TYR A 131 29.05 44.01 70.50
C TYR A 131 28.86 44.87 69.24
N ASN A 132 29.94 45.07 68.48
CA ASN A 132 29.93 45.78 67.21
C ASN A 132 30.67 44.98 66.11
N GLY A 133 30.86 45.62 64.96
CA GLY A 133 31.55 45.01 63.83
C GLY A 133 30.67 44.00 63.08
N SER A 134 31.23 43.44 62.01
CA SER A 134 30.54 42.47 61.18
C SER A 134 31.53 41.51 60.53
N VAL A 135 31.27 40.21 60.61
CA VAL A 135 32.04 39.16 59.93
C VAL A 135 31.13 38.39 58.99
N THR A 136 31.56 38.29 57.74
CA THR A 136 30.91 37.39 56.78
C THR A 136 31.63 36.05 56.75
N LYS A 137 30.88 34.96 56.93
CA LYS A 137 31.29 33.59 56.64
C LYS A 137 30.51 33.09 55.43
N GLU A 138 31.00 32.02 54.80
CA GLU A 138 30.43 31.49 53.56
C GLU A 138 30.23 29.99 53.64
N TYR A 139 29.16 29.49 53.04
CA TYR A 139 28.89 28.06 52.81
C TYR A 139 28.35 27.86 51.39
N THR A 140 28.33 26.63 50.87
CA THR A 140 27.99 26.36 49.46
C THR A 140 26.71 25.53 49.31
N ILE A 141 25.75 26.02 48.53
CA ILE A 141 24.66 25.20 47.98
C ILE A 141 25.12 24.73 46.59
N LYS A 142 25.40 23.43 46.44
CA LYS A 142 25.85 22.86 45.16
C LYS A 142 24.66 22.66 44.21
N PRO A 143 24.78 22.97 42.90
CA PRO A 143 23.74 22.66 41.92
C PRO A 143 23.42 21.16 41.89
N ILE A 144 22.18 20.81 41.56
CA ILE A 144 21.76 19.40 41.52
C ILE A 144 21.98 18.75 40.15
N THR A 145 22.39 17.48 40.18
CA THR A 145 22.50 16.61 39.01
C THR A 145 21.15 15.99 38.66
N PHE A 146 20.70 16.14 37.41
CA PHE A 146 19.50 15.46 36.92
C PHE A 146 19.60 13.94 37.01
N ASN A 147 18.54 13.30 37.49
CA ASN A 147 18.39 11.84 37.50
C ASN A 147 16.94 11.45 37.13
N SER A 148 16.70 10.15 36.90
CA SER A 148 15.41 9.63 36.43
C SER A 148 14.25 9.65 37.45
N LYS A 149 14.52 9.93 38.72
CA LYS A 149 13.49 10.13 39.76
C LYS A 149 13.01 11.57 39.82
N ASN A 150 13.95 12.52 39.71
CA ASN A 150 13.69 13.93 39.99
C ASN A 150 13.41 14.77 38.72
N LEU A 151 13.83 14.35 37.52
CA LEU A 151 13.59 15.09 36.28
C LEU A 151 12.66 14.33 35.32
N SER A 152 11.52 14.95 34.99
CA SER A 152 10.66 14.52 33.89
C SER A 152 10.94 15.35 32.62
N VAL A 153 10.93 14.67 31.47
CA VAL A 153 10.94 15.31 30.14
C VAL A 153 9.98 14.54 29.25
N THR A 154 8.89 15.20 28.84
CA THR A 154 7.84 14.65 27.99
C THR A 154 7.75 15.40 26.67
N PHE A 155 7.18 14.75 25.65
CA PHE A 155 6.85 15.34 24.36
C PHE A 155 5.33 15.33 24.17
N ASP A 156 4.77 16.36 23.54
CA ASP A 156 3.38 16.34 23.05
C ASP A 156 3.15 15.14 22.12
N LYS A 157 4.11 14.89 21.21
CA LYS A 157 4.11 13.76 20.27
C LYS A 157 5.51 13.15 20.17
N THR A 158 5.60 11.83 20.32
CA THR A 158 6.84 11.05 20.20
C THR A 158 7.26 10.78 18.75
N SER A 159 6.36 11.02 17.79
CA SER A 159 6.60 10.96 16.35
C SER A 159 6.10 12.24 15.68
N LEU A 160 6.92 12.83 14.80
CA LEU A 160 6.65 14.09 14.10
C LEU A 160 6.92 13.92 12.60
N VAL A 161 6.18 14.64 11.75
CA VAL A 161 6.34 14.58 10.29
C VAL A 161 7.44 15.55 9.83
N TYR A 162 8.34 15.07 8.97
CA TYR A 162 9.35 15.90 8.31
C TYR A 162 8.72 16.81 7.25
N TYR A 163 9.05 18.10 7.26
CA TYR A 163 8.58 19.09 6.26
C TYR A 163 9.74 19.85 5.59
N ASN A 164 10.81 19.13 5.25
CA ASN A 164 12.02 19.66 4.59
C ASN A 164 12.80 20.73 5.38
N SER A 165 12.56 20.79 6.69
CA SER A 165 13.17 21.71 7.65
C SER A 165 13.65 20.97 8.91
N ALA A 166 14.31 21.69 9.82
CA ALA A 166 14.68 21.15 11.13
C ALA A 166 13.43 20.96 12.01
N VAL A 167 13.24 19.75 12.54
CA VAL A 167 12.07 19.41 13.36
C VAL A 167 12.39 19.62 14.84
N HIS A 168 11.51 20.31 15.55
CA HIS A 168 11.57 20.51 17.01
C HIS A 168 10.25 20.03 17.64
N PRO A 169 10.27 19.12 18.64
CA PRO A 169 9.08 18.73 19.38
C PRO A 169 8.66 19.83 20.36
N VAL A 170 7.34 19.98 20.55
CA VAL A 170 6.81 20.60 21.77
C VAL A 170 7.12 19.65 22.93
N MET A 171 7.79 20.18 23.95
CA MET A 171 8.31 19.41 25.08
C MET A 171 8.08 20.14 26.40
N TYR A 172 7.87 19.37 27.46
CA TYR A 172 7.72 19.88 28.82
C TYR A 172 8.82 19.28 29.69
N VAL A 173 9.46 20.12 30.49
CA VAL A 173 10.51 19.73 31.44
C VAL A 173 10.03 20.10 32.84
N SER A 174 10.10 19.16 33.78
CA SER A 174 9.78 19.44 35.19
C SER A 174 10.75 18.75 36.14
N PHE A 175 11.07 19.44 37.23
CA PHE A 175 11.89 18.94 38.33
C PHE A 175 11.02 18.80 39.58
N ASN A 176 11.01 17.61 40.20
CA ASN A 176 10.14 17.26 41.34
C ASN A 176 8.65 17.62 41.14
N GLY A 177 8.17 17.64 39.89
CA GLY A 177 6.80 18.03 39.50
C GLY A 177 6.63 19.50 39.11
N GLN A 178 7.52 20.41 39.52
CA GLN A 178 7.49 21.81 39.13
C GLN A 178 8.03 22.01 37.70
N LEU A 179 7.30 22.71 36.84
CA LEU A 179 7.76 23.05 35.49
C LEU A 179 8.99 23.96 35.53
N LEU A 180 9.96 23.66 34.66
CA LEU A 180 11.14 24.49 34.43
C LEU A 180 10.94 25.40 33.21
N LEU A 181 11.59 26.55 33.19
CA LEU A 181 11.55 27.54 32.11
C LEU A 181 12.76 27.39 31.17
N GLN A 182 12.50 27.32 29.86
CA GLN A 182 13.57 27.27 28.86
C GLN A 182 14.37 28.58 28.86
N ASP A 183 15.68 28.46 28.65
CA ASP A 183 16.70 29.51 28.63
C ASP A 183 16.82 30.31 29.95
N VAL A 184 16.15 29.86 31.01
CA VAL A 184 16.32 30.28 32.42
C VAL A 184 16.88 29.12 33.25
N ASP A 185 16.15 28.01 33.33
CA ASP A 185 16.53 26.81 34.10
C ASP A 185 17.30 25.77 33.25
N TYR A 186 17.07 25.76 31.94
CA TYR A 186 17.72 24.85 31.00
C TYR A 186 17.80 25.40 29.58
N LYS A 187 18.87 25.07 28.86
CA LYS A 187 19.03 25.29 27.42
C LYS A 187 18.77 24.01 26.64
N VAL A 188 18.20 24.14 25.44
CA VAL A 188 17.91 23.01 24.53
C VAL A 188 18.84 23.06 23.31
N THR A 189 19.32 21.89 22.89
CA THR A 189 20.04 21.70 21.63
C THR A 189 19.56 20.44 20.91
N TYR A 190 19.60 20.43 19.58
CA TYR A 190 19.08 19.34 18.74
C TYR A 190 20.17 18.74 17.85
N SER A 191 20.04 17.45 17.53
CA SER A 191 20.90 16.77 16.56
C SER A 191 20.12 15.72 15.77
N LYS A 192 20.57 15.46 14.53
CA LYS A 192 19.96 14.52 13.57
C LYS A 192 18.47 14.82 13.25
N ASN A 193 18.03 16.06 13.43
CA ASN A 193 16.62 16.48 13.28
C ASN A 193 16.26 17.08 11.90
N ASN A 194 17.12 16.90 10.89
CA ASN A 194 16.96 17.43 9.53
C ASN A 194 16.65 16.33 8.48
N ALA A 195 16.14 15.18 8.93
CA ALA A 195 15.78 14.04 8.09
C ALA A 195 14.81 13.09 8.84
N PRO A 196 14.01 12.27 8.15
CA PRO A 196 13.32 11.13 8.76
C PRO A 196 14.31 10.14 9.40
N GLY A 197 14.11 9.81 10.67
CA GLY A 197 15.06 9.05 11.49
C GLY A 197 14.84 9.25 13.00
N ARG A 198 15.77 8.72 13.81
CA ARG A 198 15.84 8.94 15.25
C ARG A 198 16.63 10.23 15.51
N ALA A 199 15.96 11.27 15.99
CA ALA A 199 16.56 12.54 16.36
C ALA A 199 16.79 12.62 17.88
N THR A 200 17.76 13.41 18.31
CA THR A 200 18.11 13.59 19.73
C THR A 200 17.96 15.05 20.14
N VAL A 201 17.29 15.28 21.25
CA VAL A 201 17.29 16.54 21.99
C VAL A 201 18.15 16.40 23.23
N LYS A 202 19.04 17.36 23.47
CA LYS A 202 19.86 17.49 24.68
C LYS A 202 19.39 18.71 25.46
N ILE A 203 18.94 18.45 26.69
CA ILE A 203 18.56 19.44 27.69
C ILE A 203 19.77 19.63 28.60
N THR A 204 20.25 20.86 28.76
CA THR A 204 21.41 21.22 29.59
C THR A 204 20.93 22.20 30.66
N GLY A 205 21.11 21.86 31.94
CA GLY A 205 20.71 22.72 33.05
C GLY A 205 21.49 24.03 33.11
N ILE A 206 20.92 25.02 33.78
CA ILE A 206 21.49 26.35 34.05
C ILE A 206 21.40 26.60 35.57
N GLY A 207 22.37 27.31 36.14
CA GLY A 207 22.35 27.78 37.53
C GLY A 207 22.17 26.66 38.56
N ASN A 208 20.96 26.53 39.09
CA ASN A 208 20.58 25.52 40.10
C ASN A 208 20.72 24.08 39.61
N PHE A 209 20.82 23.86 38.29
CA PHE A 209 20.90 22.54 37.67
C PHE A 209 22.22 22.37 36.90
N ASN A 210 23.09 21.45 37.34
CA ASN A 210 24.38 21.18 36.70
C ASN A 210 24.44 19.77 36.10
N ALA A 211 23.66 19.54 35.05
CA ALA A 211 23.64 18.28 34.32
C ALA A 211 23.15 18.45 32.88
N SER A 212 23.33 17.40 32.07
CA SER A 212 22.68 17.28 30.78
C SER A 212 21.93 15.95 30.67
N VAL A 213 20.67 15.99 30.22
CA VAL A 213 19.92 14.79 29.84
C VAL A 213 19.68 14.79 28.34
N SER A 214 19.71 13.62 27.71
CA SER A 214 19.30 13.44 26.33
C SER A 214 18.02 12.61 26.24
N LYS A 215 17.11 13.00 25.35
CA LYS A 215 15.93 12.23 24.96
C LYS A 215 15.90 12.09 23.44
N THR A 216 15.27 11.03 22.93
CA THR A 216 15.12 10.81 21.48
C THR A 216 13.67 10.84 21.06
N PHE A 217 13.40 11.44 19.90
CA PHE A 217 12.09 11.42 19.24
C PHE A 217 12.23 10.91 17.81
N ILE A 218 11.12 10.48 17.21
CA ILE A 218 11.12 9.95 15.83
C ILE A 218 10.63 11.00 14.86
N ILE A 219 11.33 11.15 13.74
CA ILE A 219 10.88 11.92 12.58
C ILE A 219 10.41 10.93 11.51
N SER A 220 9.11 10.94 11.23
CA SER A 220 8.49 10.20 10.12
C SER A 220 8.65 10.95 8.78
N PRO A 221 8.63 10.23 7.64
CA PRO A 221 8.61 10.85 6.31
C PRO A 221 7.45 11.81 6.07
N GLN A 222 7.63 12.75 5.13
CA GLN A 222 6.56 13.60 4.61
C GLN A 222 5.47 12.78 3.88
N LYS A 223 4.27 13.37 3.76
CA LYS A 223 3.17 12.85 2.92
C LYS A 223 3.64 12.60 1.47
N VAL A 224 3.19 11.50 0.87
CA VAL A 224 3.53 11.16 -0.52
C VAL A 224 2.62 11.91 -1.48
N ASN A 225 3.21 12.72 -2.35
CA ASN A 225 2.51 13.59 -3.30
C ASN A 225 2.48 12.99 -4.73
N SER A 226 1.70 13.62 -5.61
CA SER A 226 1.56 13.26 -7.05
C SER A 226 1.10 11.82 -7.31
N VAL A 227 0.33 11.24 -6.38
CA VAL A 227 -0.17 9.87 -6.48
C VAL A 227 -1.23 9.76 -7.59
N SER A 228 -0.98 8.85 -8.52
CA SER A 228 -1.58 8.85 -9.86
C SER A 228 -1.72 7.43 -10.43
N ILE A 229 -2.54 7.25 -11.47
CA ILE A 229 -2.67 5.97 -12.20
C ILE A 229 -2.06 6.14 -13.59
N ALA A 230 -0.76 5.86 -13.73
CA ALA A 230 -0.04 6.05 -14.99
C ALA A 230 -0.62 5.22 -16.15
N LYS A 231 -0.99 3.94 -15.90
CA LYS A 231 -1.44 2.99 -16.93
C LYS A 231 -2.44 1.98 -16.38
N ASN A 232 -3.47 1.60 -17.13
CA ASN A 232 -4.40 0.53 -16.76
C ASN A 232 -4.75 -0.41 -17.93
N SER A 233 -5.35 -1.55 -17.60
CA SER A 233 -5.95 -2.49 -18.56
C SER A 233 -7.22 -3.10 -17.97
N ALA A 234 -7.76 -4.17 -18.56
CA ALA A 234 -8.91 -4.89 -18.01
C ALA A 234 -8.57 -5.80 -16.80
N THR A 235 -7.30 -5.94 -16.41
CA THR A 235 -6.85 -6.74 -15.26
C THR A 235 -5.63 -6.16 -14.53
N THR A 236 -5.22 -4.92 -14.83
CA THR A 236 -4.01 -4.29 -14.24
C THR A 236 -4.20 -2.80 -14.02
N ALA A 237 -3.54 -2.26 -12.99
CA ALA A 237 -3.33 -0.83 -12.78
C ALA A 237 -1.88 -0.60 -12.34
N THR A 238 -1.24 0.43 -12.87
CA THR A 238 0.03 0.96 -12.36
C THR A 238 -0.27 2.22 -11.57
N VAL A 239 -0.07 2.15 -10.26
CA VAL A 239 -0.02 3.33 -9.37
C VAL A 239 1.36 3.94 -9.49
N SER A 240 1.44 5.26 -9.54
CA SER A 240 2.68 6.05 -9.59
C SER A 240 2.64 7.18 -8.55
N TRP A 241 3.79 7.62 -8.07
CA TRP A 241 3.91 8.64 -7.02
C TRP A 241 5.20 9.45 -7.16
N GLY A 242 5.25 10.64 -6.56
CA GLY A 242 6.47 11.44 -6.46
C GLY A 242 7.49 10.81 -5.51
N LYS A 243 8.79 10.88 -5.84
CA LYS A 243 9.85 10.42 -4.94
C LYS A 243 9.85 11.24 -3.64
N VAL A 244 10.11 10.59 -2.51
CA VAL A 244 10.36 11.21 -1.22
C VAL A 244 11.77 10.83 -0.77
N ASP A 245 12.59 11.83 -0.43
CA ASP A 245 14.00 11.60 -0.12
C ASP A 245 14.26 11.16 1.32
N LYS A 246 15.43 10.55 1.53
CA LYS A 246 15.94 10.04 2.83
C LYS A 246 15.08 8.92 3.47
N VAL A 247 14.08 8.37 2.78
CA VAL A 247 13.19 7.28 3.26
C VAL A 247 13.81 5.89 3.10
N SER A 248 13.19 4.87 3.69
CA SER A 248 13.57 3.46 3.48
C SER A 248 12.70 2.74 2.44
N GLY A 249 11.51 3.26 2.15
CA GLY A 249 10.63 2.73 1.11
C GLY A 249 9.23 3.33 1.16
N TYR A 250 8.32 2.69 0.44
CA TYR A 250 6.89 3.05 0.41
C TYR A 250 6.01 1.86 0.76
N GLU A 251 4.93 2.11 1.47
CA GLU A 251 3.79 1.20 1.59
C GLU A 251 2.71 1.63 0.61
N ILE A 252 2.29 0.73 -0.28
CA ILE A 252 1.13 0.95 -1.15
C ILE A 252 -0.03 0.17 -0.54
N LEU A 253 -1.06 0.89 -0.13
CA LEU A 253 -2.28 0.33 0.42
C LEU A 253 -3.37 0.31 -0.66
N LYS A 254 -4.28 -0.67 -0.55
CA LYS A 254 -5.44 -0.81 -1.42
C LYS A 254 -6.71 -0.79 -0.57
N TYR A 255 -7.76 -0.14 -1.07
CA TYR A 255 -9.06 -0.17 -0.43
C TYR A 255 -9.67 -1.58 -0.43
N ASP A 256 -10.10 -2.04 0.75
CA ASP A 256 -10.88 -3.26 0.97
C ASP A 256 -12.29 -2.87 1.41
N ALA A 257 -13.27 -3.12 0.54
CA ALA A 257 -14.67 -2.78 0.77
C ALA A 257 -15.30 -3.57 1.92
N ASN A 258 -14.78 -4.75 2.28
CA ASN A 258 -15.30 -5.55 3.39
C ASN A 258 -14.87 -4.98 4.75
N LYS A 259 -13.74 -4.24 4.77
CA LYS A 259 -13.16 -3.61 5.95
C LYS A 259 -13.35 -2.10 5.99
N ASN A 260 -14.06 -1.53 5.01
CA ASN A 260 -14.28 -0.10 4.82
C ASN A 260 -13.00 0.76 4.93
N SER A 261 -11.84 0.23 4.51
CA SER A 261 -10.54 0.83 4.84
C SER A 261 -9.43 0.48 3.84
N PHE A 262 -8.34 1.26 3.87
CA PHE A 262 -7.13 0.97 3.11
C PHE A 262 -6.23 0.00 3.87
N VAL A 263 -6.05 -1.20 3.32
CA VAL A 263 -5.19 -2.25 3.88
C VAL A 263 -3.86 -2.35 3.14
N HIS A 264 -2.83 -2.83 3.84
CA HIS A 264 -1.53 -3.14 3.24
C HIS A 264 -1.70 -4.01 1.98
N ALA A 265 -1.04 -3.64 0.88
CA ALA A 265 -1.05 -4.45 -0.35
C ALA A 265 0.36 -4.84 -0.82
N VAL A 266 1.35 -3.94 -0.70
CA VAL A 266 2.77 -4.22 -1.01
C VAL A 266 3.71 -3.16 -0.45
N TYR A 267 4.96 -3.52 -0.15
CA TYR A 267 6.08 -2.58 0.07
C TYR A 267 6.92 -2.39 -1.20
N ALA A 268 7.44 -1.19 -1.43
CA ALA A 268 8.34 -0.86 -2.53
C ALA A 268 9.61 -0.13 -2.01
N SER A 269 10.72 -0.22 -2.74
CA SER A 269 12.01 0.40 -2.36
C SER A 269 11.97 1.93 -2.42
N ALA A 270 12.93 2.61 -1.77
CA ALA A 270 13.02 4.08 -1.74
C ALA A 270 13.12 4.74 -3.14
N ASP A 271 13.69 4.04 -4.13
CA ASP A 271 13.78 4.49 -5.53
C ASP A 271 12.59 4.04 -6.41
N SER A 272 11.67 3.24 -5.88
CA SER A 272 10.45 2.89 -6.60
C SER A 272 9.49 4.07 -6.62
N THR A 273 9.13 4.56 -7.81
CA THR A 273 8.10 5.60 -8.02
C THR A 273 6.81 5.07 -8.64
N SER A 274 6.70 3.75 -8.82
CA SER A 274 5.46 3.10 -9.28
C SER A 274 5.37 1.62 -8.90
N TYR A 275 4.15 1.09 -8.82
CA TYR A 275 3.87 -0.33 -8.65
C TYR A 275 2.73 -0.78 -9.56
N LYS A 276 2.86 -1.99 -10.13
CA LYS A 276 1.89 -2.56 -11.09
C LYS A 276 1.10 -3.72 -10.48
N PHE A 277 -0.12 -3.41 -10.03
CA PHE A 277 -1.09 -4.43 -9.68
C PHE A 277 -1.54 -5.24 -10.90
N THR A 278 -1.71 -6.55 -10.71
CA THR A 278 -2.19 -7.49 -11.74
C THR A 278 -3.30 -8.38 -11.19
N LYS A 279 -3.97 -9.14 -12.07
CA LYS A 279 -5.14 -9.98 -11.74
C LYS A 279 -6.30 -9.21 -11.09
N LEU A 280 -6.40 -7.90 -11.32
CA LEU A 280 -7.47 -7.07 -10.78
C LEU A 280 -8.84 -7.52 -11.29
N GLN A 281 -9.83 -7.46 -10.41
CA GLN A 281 -11.24 -7.66 -10.75
C GLN A 281 -11.69 -6.64 -11.81
N ASN A 282 -12.35 -7.15 -12.85
CA ASN A 282 -12.89 -6.34 -13.95
C ASN A 282 -14.31 -5.85 -13.63
N SER A 283 -14.70 -4.72 -14.24
CA SER A 283 -15.96 -4.03 -13.93
C SER A 283 -16.09 -3.56 -12.47
N ALA A 284 -14.96 -3.22 -11.84
CA ALA A 284 -14.89 -2.76 -10.45
C ALA A 284 -14.01 -1.51 -10.32
N LEU A 285 -14.31 -0.69 -9.30
CA LEU A 285 -13.43 0.39 -8.86
C LEU A 285 -12.31 -0.19 -7.99
N HIS A 286 -11.08 0.26 -8.21
CA HIS A 286 -9.94 -0.01 -7.31
C HIS A 286 -9.32 1.31 -6.89
N SER A 287 -9.12 1.48 -5.59
CA SER A 287 -8.62 2.71 -4.97
C SER A 287 -7.36 2.41 -4.16
N TYR A 288 -6.42 3.34 -4.16
CA TYR A 288 -5.08 3.19 -3.59
C TYR A 288 -4.62 4.46 -2.88
N VAL A 289 -3.81 4.30 -1.84
CA VAL A 289 -3.00 5.37 -1.22
C VAL A 289 -1.56 4.86 -1.05
N VAL A 290 -0.62 5.79 -0.92
CA VAL A 290 0.80 5.50 -0.68
C VAL A 290 1.24 6.21 0.59
N LYS A 291 1.99 5.53 1.46
CA LYS A 291 2.78 6.14 2.54
C LYS A 291 4.26 5.96 2.24
N ALA A 292 5.10 6.91 2.62
CA ALA A 292 6.52 6.68 2.76
C ALA A 292 6.82 6.14 4.17
N TYR A 293 7.85 5.32 4.33
CA TYR A 293 8.30 4.85 5.65
C TYR A 293 9.82 4.96 5.82
N LYS A 294 10.24 5.15 7.07
CA LYS A 294 11.64 5.03 7.51
C LYS A 294 11.76 3.79 8.38
N THR A 295 12.75 2.94 8.10
CA THR A 295 13.13 1.86 9.01
C THR A 295 14.11 2.42 10.03
N ILE A 296 13.84 2.18 11.32
CA ILE A 296 14.70 2.56 12.44
C ILE A 296 14.73 1.34 13.37
N ASP A 297 15.92 0.79 13.63
CA ASP A 297 16.15 -0.35 14.53
C ASP A 297 15.30 -1.62 14.22
N GLY A 298 14.85 -1.75 12.96
CA GLY A 298 13.99 -2.83 12.45
C GLY A 298 12.54 -2.40 12.20
N ASP A 299 12.03 -1.49 13.03
CA ASP A 299 10.65 -0.98 12.98
C ASP A 299 10.42 0.04 11.87
N LYS A 300 9.18 0.12 11.39
CA LYS A 300 8.77 1.02 10.29
C LYS A 300 7.94 2.18 10.83
N TYR A 301 8.50 3.38 10.70
CA TYR A 301 7.84 4.63 11.05
C TYR A 301 7.30 5.28 9.78
N PHE A 302 5.97 5.37 9.71
CA PHE A 302 5.25 5.79 8.51
C PHE A 302 4.97 7.30 8.54
N GLY A 303 5.06 7.92 7.36
CA GLY A 303 4.47 9.22 7.09
C GLY A 303 2.95 9.12 6.87
N GLU A 304 2.34 10.28 6.64
CA GLU A 304 0.92 10.38 6.31
C GLU A 304 0.55 9.63 5.03
N GLN A 305 -0.73 9.25 4.93
CA GLN A 305 -1.28 8.70 3.68
C GLN A 305 -1.37 9.79 2.62
N SER A 306 -0.98 9.46 1.39
CA SER A 306 -1.33 10.25 0.22
C SER A 306 -2.84 10.42 0.09
N ASP A 307 -3.25 11.38 -0.73
CA ASP A 307 -4.63 11.44 -1.21
C ASP A 307 -4.95 10.17 -2.04
N ALA A 308 -6.23 9.77 -2.02
CA ALA A 308 -6.66 8.49 -2.59
C ALA A 308 -6.85 8.58 -4.12
N VAL A 309 -6.06 7.79 -4.87
CA VAL A 309 -6.24 7.67 -6.31
C VAL A 309 -7.10 6.46 -6.65
N SER A 310 -8.05 6.63 -7.58
CA SER A 310 -9.03 5.60 -7.94
C SER A 310 -9.08 5.34 -9.45
N VAL A 311 -9.26 4.08 -9.84
CA VAL A 311 -9.42 3.66 -11.25
C VAL A 311 -10.49 2.59 -11.40
N PHE A 312 -11.46 2.86 -12.27
CA PHE A 312 -12.44 1.84 -12.67
C PHE A 312 -11.85 0.92 -13.76
N ILE A 313 -11.69 -0.35 -13.44
CA ILE A 313 -11.18 -1.36 -14.37
C ILE A 313 -12.29 -1.77 -15.33
N LYS A 314 -12.12 -1.45 -16.61
CA LYS A 314 -13.10 -1.73 -17.68
C LYS A 314 -13.37 -3.24 -17.81
N PRO A 315 -14.57 -3.66 -18.24
CA PRO A 315 -14.90 -5.07 -18.43
C PRO A 315 -13.89 -5.82 -19.28
N ALA A 316 -13.71 -7.11 -18.99
CA ALA A 316 -12.84 -7.99 -19.75
C ALA A 316 -13.22 -8.06 -21.25
N LYS A 317 -12.26 -8.48 -22.09
CA LYS A 317 -12.48 -8.61 -23.53
C LYS A 317 -13.51 -9.73 -23.78
N ALA A 318 -14.68 -9.36 -24.30
CA ALA A 318 -15.75 -10.30 -24.61
C ALA A 318 -15.29 -11.38 -25.60
N GLN A 319 -15.79 -12.60 -25.44
CA GLN A 319 -15.44 -13.74 -26.29
C GLN A 319 -16.69 -14.37 -26.90
N LEU A 320 -16.80 -14.30 -28.23
CA LEU A 320 -17.82 -15.03 -28.99
C LEU A 320 -17.55 -16.54 -28.95
N THR A 321 -18.60 -17.32 -28.67
CA THR A 321 -18.61 -18.80 -28.68
C THR A 321 -19.27 -19.34 -29.94
N SER A 322 -20.30 -18.67 -30.45
CA SER A 322 -21.02 -19.06 -31.67
C SER A 322 -21.54 -17.84 -32.43
N VAL A 323 -21.48 -17.92 -33.76
CA VAL A 323 -22.18 -17.01 -34.68
C VAL A 323 -22.68 -17.84 -35.86
N THR A 324 -24.00 -17.95 -36.02
CA THR A 324 -24.63 -18.76 -37.09
C THR A 324 -25.81 -18.04 -37.71
N MET A 325 -26.00 -18.17 -39.02
CA MET A 325 -27.24 -17.78 -39.70
C MET A 325 -28.14 -19.01 -39.83
N LYS A 326 -29.39 -18.89 -39.39
CA LYS A 326 -30.48 -19.83 -39.69
C LYS A 326 -31.62 -19.02 -40.31
N ASN A 327 -32.03 -19.39 -41.53
CA ASN A 327 -32.97 -18.62 -42.35
C ASN A 327 -32.56 -17.13 -42.41
N SER A 328 -33.45 -16.21 -42.02
CA SER A 328 -33.20 -14.77 -41.95
C SER A 328 -32.83 -14.28 -40.53
N THR A 329 -32.24 -15.15 -39.70
CA THR A 329 -31.89 -14.88 -38.30
C THR A 329 -30.42 -15.20 -37.99
N LEU A 330 -29.69 -14.19 -37.49
CA LEU A 330 -28.32 -14.32 -36.99
C LEU A 330 -28.36 -14.62 -35.48
N ASN A 331 -27.90 -15.79 -35.09
CA ASN A 331 -27.76 -16.20 -33.69
C ASN A 331 -26.32 -15.94 -33.25
N VAL A 332 -26.17 -15.20 -32.15
CA VAL A 332 -24.89 -14.74 -31.60
C VAL A 332 -24.80 -15.17 -30.14
N GLU A 333 -23.70 -15.79 -29.75
CA GLU A 333 -23.45 -16.32 -28.39
C GLU A 333 -22.04 -15.97 -27.92
N TRP A 334 -21.87 -15.74 -26.62
CA TRP A 334 -20.61 -15.35 -25.99
C TRP A 334 -20.44 -15.94 -24.59
N LYS A 335 -19.21 -15.94 -24.06
CA LYS A 335 -18.95 -16.26 -22.64
C LYS A 335 -19.51 -15.16 -21.73
N LYS A 336 -20.09 -15.52 -20.59
CA LYS A 336 -20.49 -14.56 -19.53
C LYS A 336 -19.25 -13.79 -19.05
N LEU A 337 -19.45 -12.51 -18.73
CA LEU A 337 -18.48 -11.64 -18.05
C LEU A 337 -19.17 -10.83 -16.96
N ASP A 338 -18.40 -10.42 -15.97
CA ASP A 338 -18.82 -9.46 -14.94
C ASP A 338 -18.94 -8.08 -15.59
N CYS A 339 -20.16 -7.58 -15.70
CA CYS A 339 -20.51 -6.34 -16.42
C CYS A 339 -21.95 -5.93 -16.10
N THR A 340 -22.37 -4.76 -16.57
CA THR A 340 -23.78 -4.34 -16.56
C THR A 340 -24.53 -4.84 -17.81
N GLY A 341 -23.82 -5.07 -18.92
CA GLY A 341 -24.42 -5.56 -20.15
C GLY A 341 -23.44 -5.68 -21.31
N TYR A 342 -23.99 -5.93 -22.51
CA TYR A 342 -23.22 -6.17 -23.73
C TYR A 342 -23.71 -5.32 -24.89
N GLU A 343 -22.86 -5.19 -25.91
CA GLU A 343 -23.20 -4.64 -27.21
C GLU A 343 -22.67 -5.56 -28.32
N ILE A 344 -23.58 -6.06 -29.15
CA ILE A 344 -23.26 -6.77 -30.39
C ILE A 344 -23.08 -5.73 -31.50
N ILE A 345 -22.01 -5.85 -32.27
CA ILE A 345 -21.70 -5.01 -33.43
C ILE A 345 -21.61 -5.94 -34.64
N TYR A 346 -22.43 -5.72 -35.65
CA TYR A 346 -22.50 -6.59 -36.84
C TYR A 346 -22.60 -5.80 -38.15
N THR A 347 -22.09 -6.38 -39.24
CA THR A 347 -22.08 -5.80 -40.59
C THR A 347 -21.85 -6.91 -41.64
N THR A 348 -22.09 -6.63 -42.92
CA THR A 348 -21.62 -7.47 -44.04
C THR A 348 -20.17 -7.16 -44.45
N ASP A 349 -19.58 -6.06 -43.98
CA ASP A 349 -18.19 -5.69 -44.24
C ASP A 349 -17.20 -6.34 -43.24
N SER A 350 -16.37 -7.23 -43.75
CA SER A 350 -15.28 -7.89 -42.99
C SER A 350 -14.30 -6.91 -42.31
N LYS A 351 -14.13 -5.69 -42.84
CA LYS A 351 -13.22 -4.65 -42.31
C LYS A 351 -13.86 -3.82 -41.19
N PHE A 352 -15.17 -3.90 -40.97
CA PHE A 352 -15.94 -3.08 -40.01
C PHE A 352 -15.79 -1.55 -40.26
N LYS A 353 -15.64 -1.14 -41.52
CA LYS A 353 -15.63 0.27 -41.94
C LYS A 353 -17.00 0.78 -42.39
N LYS A 354 -17.84 -0.06 -43.01
CA LYS A 354 -19.18 0.34 -43.52
C LYS A 354 -20.30 -0.56 -42.96
N GLY A 355 -21.55 -0.07 -43.02
CA GLY A 355 -22.77 -0.85 -42.73
C GLY A 355 -22.89 -1.39 -41.30
N LEU A 356 -22.30 -0.71 -40.31
CA LEU A 356 -22.30 -1.13 -38.91
C LEU A 356 -23.70 -1.01 -38.30
N LYS A 357 -24.20 -2.09 -37.73
CA LYS A 357 -25.42 -2.15 -36.91
C LYS A 357 -25.09 -2.64 -35.50
N THR A 358 -25.82 -2.15 -34.50
CA THR A 358 -25.58 -2.48 -33.09
C THR A 358 -26.83 -3.00 -32.40
N VAL A 359 -26.65 -3.92 -31.43
CA VAL A 359 -27.72 -4.37 -30.52
C VAL A 359 -27.18 -4.29 -29.09
N LYS A 360 -27.80 -3.44 -28.27
CA LYS A 360 -27.46 -3.24 -26.85
C LYS A 360 -28.27 -4.22 -26.00
N ILE A 361 -27.64 -4.84 -25.00
CA ILE A 361 -28.23 -5.81 -24.07
C ILE A 361 -28.02 -5.29 -22.64
N LYS A 362 -29.09 -4.79 -22.00
CA LYS A 362 -29.09 -4.23 -20.63
C LYS A 362 -29.07 -5.32 -19.51
N ASN A 363 -28.54 -6.51 -19.76
CA ASN A 363 -28.58 -7.63 -18.83
C ASN A 363 -27.33 -8.51 -19.00
N SER A 364 -26.54 -8.66 -17.94
CA SER A 364 -25.25 -9.36 -17.93
C SER A 364 -25.32 -10.89 -17.96
N ASN A 365 -26.48 -11.46 -17.57
CA ASN A 365 -26.75 -12.90 -17.66
C ASN A 365 -27.21 -13.33 -19.07
N LYS A 366 -27.66 -12.41 -19.93
CA LYS A 366 -28.03 -12.73 -21.32
C LYS A 366 -26.77 -12.90 -22.19
N ILE A 367 -26.33 -14.15 -22.32
CA ILE A 367 -25.15 -14.59 -23.11
C ILE A 367 -25.45 -14.99 -24.57
N LYS A 368 -26.71 -14.87 -25.01
CA LYS A 368 -27.16 -15.21 -26.37
C LYS A 368 -28.20 -14.22 -26.89
N LYS A 369 -28.19 -13.96 -28.21
CA LYS A 369 -29.19 -13.13 -28.90
C LYS A 369 -29.43 -13.62 -30.33
N ALA A 370 -30.70 -13.74 -30.68
CA ALA A 370 -31.16 -13.85 -32.06
C ALA A 370 -31.45 -12.44 -32.63
N ILE A 371 -30.98 -12.18 -33.85
CA ILE A 371 -31.22 -10.95 -34.62
C ILE A 371 -31.98 -11.37 -35.90
N LYS A 372 -33.30 -11.14 -35.91
CA LYS A 372 -34.24 -11.52 -36.98
C LYS A 372 -34.23 -10.50 -38.14
N LYS A 373 -35.00 -10.78 -39.21
CA LYS A 373 -35.23 -9.91 -40.38
C LYS A 373 -33.94 -9.47 -41.13
N LEU A 374 -32.96 -10.38 -41.25
CA LEU A 374 -31.72 -10.15 -42.00
C LEU A 374 -31.77 -10.74 -43.42
N LYS A 375 -31.01 -10.17 -44.37
CA LYS A 375 -31.01 -10.62 -45.77
C LYS A 375 -30.47 -12.06 -45.88
N LYS A 376 -31.30 -12.99 -46.36
CA LYS A 376 -30.99 -14.42 -46.58
C LYS A 376 -29.72 -14.56 -47.46
N GLY A 377 -28.91 -15.60 -47.20
CA GLY A 377 -27.68 -15.90 -47.96
C GLY A 377 -26.50 -14.95 -47.75
N LYS A 378 -26.68 -13.73 -47.21
CA LYS A 378 -25.57 -12.82 -46.95
C LYS A 378 -24.76 -13.27 -45.72
N LYS A 379 -23.43 -13.18 -45.82
CA LYS A 379 -22.50 -13.42 -44.71
C LYS A 379 -22.45 -12.19 -43.81
N TYR A 380 -22.64 -12.39 -42.51
CA TYR A 380 -22.51 -11.34 -41.49
C TYR A 380 -21.27 -11.58 -40.64
N TYR A 381 -20.54 -10.50 -40.36
CA TYR A 381 -19.40 -10.44 -39.47
C TYR A 381 -19.83 -9.80 -38.15
N VAL A 382 -19.36 -10.36 -37.02
CA VAL A 382 -19.82 -9.98 -35.68
C VAL A 382 -18.64 -9.79 -34.73
N LYS A 383 -18.75 -8.75 -33.89
CA LYS A 383 -17.94 -8.54 -32.67
C LYS A 383 -18.89 -8.26 -31.51
N VAL A 384 -18.49 -8.60 -30.28
CA VAL A 384 -19.21 -8.24 -29.05
C VAL A 384 -18.27 -7.44 -28.15
N ARG A 385 -18.80 -6.52 -27.34
CA ARG A 385 -18.09 -5.93 -26.19
C ARG A 385 -19.01 -5.90 -24.97
N ALA A 386 -18.45 -6.09 -23.78
CA ALA A 386 -19.15 -5.83 -22.53
C ALA A 386 -19.06 -4.33 -22.17
N TYR A 387 -19.98 -3.84 -21.33
CA TYR A 387 -19.91 -2.53 -20.70
C TYR A 387 -20.29 -2.61 -19.22
N ALA A 388 -19.64 -1.79 -18.40
CA ALA A 388 -20.09 -1.46 -17.05
C ALA A 388 -20.73 -0.07 -17.05
N VAL A 389 -21.58 0.22 -16.07
CA VAL A 389 -22.03 1.58 -15.73
C VAL A 389 -21.30 2.00 -14.46
N TYR A 390 -20.70 3.18 -14.49
CA TYR A 390 -20.02 3.80 -13.36
C TYR A 390 -20.22 5.32 -13.44
N ASN A 391 -20.68 5.94 -12.35
CA ASN A 391 -21.07 7.35 -12.26
C ASN A 391 -21.94 7.78 -13.48
N GLY A 392 -23.00 7.01 -13.74
CA GLY A 392 -23.92 7.16 -14.88
C GLY A 392 -23.34 6.80 -16.27
N LYS A 393 -22.02 6.81 -16.43
CA LYS A 393 -21.31 6.68 -17.72
C LYS A 393 -21.04 5.21 -18.08
N LYS A 394 -21.10 4.87 -19.37
CA LYS A 394 -20.88 3.50 -19.88
C LYS A 394 -19.43 3.25 -20.24
N LEU A 395 -18.74 2.49 -19.39
CA LEU A 395 -17.35 2.10 -19.57
C LEU A 395 -17.28 0.78 -20.34
N TYR A 396 -17.02 0.88 -21.65
CA TYR A 396 -16.94 -0.27 -22.55
C TYR A 396 -15.59 -0.99 -22.47
N GLY A 397 -15.65 -2.32 -22.39
CA GLY A 397 -14.50 -3.21 -22.55
C GLY A 397 -14.09 -3.39 -24.02
N SER A 398 -12.98 -4.11 -24.22
CA SER A 398 -12.43 -4.40 -25.56
C SER A 398 -13.37 -5.25 -26.42
N LYS A 399 -13.45 -4.91 -27.71
CA LYS A 399 -14.20 -5.67 -28.72
C LYS A 399 -13.60 -7.08 -28.87
N SER A 400 -14.47 -8.07 -29.05
CA SER A 400 -14.10 -9.48 -29.23
C SER A 400 -13.25 -9.69 -30.48
N THR A 401 -12.58 -10.85 -30.54
CA THR A 401 -12.19 -11.40 -31.84
C THR A 401 -13.43 -11.53 -32.73
N MET A 402 -13.27 -11.21 -34.01
CA MET A 402 -14.35 -11.27 -34.99
C MET A 402 -14.70 -12.72 -35.34
N LEU A 403 -15.98 -13.08 -35.26
CA LEU A 403 -16.53 -14.25 -35.95
C LEU A 403 -17.39 -13.83 -37.15
N SER A 404 -17.81 -14.79 -37.97
CA SER A 404 -18.77 -14.59 -39.03
C SER A 404 -19.77 -15.75 -39.08
N SER A 405 -20.94 -15.51 -39.66
CA SER A 405 -22.01 -16.51 -39.79
C SER A 405 -21.62 -17.77 -40.58
N TYR A 406 -20.56 -17.69 -41.39
CA TYR A 406 -20.06 -18.80 -42.20
C TYR A 406 -18.52 -18.82 -42.20
N PHE A 407 -17.95 -19.74 -41.42
CA PHE A 407 -16.54 -20.14 -41.49
C PHE A 407 -16.26 -20.86 -42.82
N SER A 408 -16.13 -20.09 -43.90
CA SER A 408 -16.06 -20.61 -45.28
C SER A 408 -14.65 -20.68 -45.88
N ASN A 409 -13.61 -20.31 -45.15
CA ASN A 409 -12.23 -20.29 -45.66
C ASN A 409 -11.46 -21.45 -45.03
N VAL A 410 -11.03 -22.42 -45.85
CA VAL A 410 -10.11 -23.47 -45.41
C VAL A 410 -8.75 -22.86 -45.09
N TYR A 411 -8.26 -23.09 -43.88
CA TYR A 411 -6.95 -22.67 -43.40
C TYR A 411 -5.95 -23.82 -43.49
N SER A 412 -6.32 -25.03 -43.03
CA SER A 412 -5.62 -26.27 -43.33
C SER A 412 -6.64 -27.41 -43.44
N THR A 413 -6.25 -28.52 -44.08
CA THR A 413 -7.01 -29.76 -44.10
C THR A 413 -6.07 -30.96 -44.09
N TYR A 414 -6.51 -32.08 -43.52
CA TYR A 414 -5.82 -33.35 -43.60
C TYR A 414 -6.85 -34.50 -43.59
N CYS A 415 -6.52 -35.59 -44.28
CA CYS A 415 -7.37 -36.78 -44.40
C CYS A 415 -6.60 -38.03 -44.00
N SER A 416 -7.25 -38.95 -43.27
CA SER A 416 -6.78 -40.33 -43.08
C SER A 416 -7.83 -41.33 -43.55
N TYR A 417 -7.38 -42.53 -43.91
CA TYR A 417 -8.23 -43.62 -44.38
C TYR A 417 -8.52 -44.61 -43.25
N TYR A 418 -9.73 -45.18 -43.19
CA TYR A 418 -10.12 -46.17 -42.19
C TYR A 418 -10.81 -47.38 -42.81
N VAL A 419 -10.48 -48.58 -42.31
CA VAL A 419 -11.19 -49.82 -42.65
C VAL A 419 -12.63 -49.74 -42.13
N ASN A 420 -13.61 -50.01 -43.00
CA ASN A 420 -15.03 -49.79 -42.75
C ASN A 420 -15.67 -50.86 -41.85
N ASN A 421 -15.27 -50.90 -40.57
CA ASN A 421 -15.92 -51.70 -39.53
C ASN A 421 -17.03 -50.89 -38.82
N LYS A 422 -18.21 -51.49 -38.60
CA LYS A 422 -19.42 -50.85 -38.05
C LYS A 422 -19.18 -50.11 -36.72
N ASP A 423 -18.58 -50.79 -35.75
CA ASP A 423 -18.42 -50.28 -34.39
C ASP A 423 -17.24 -49.30 -34.28
N ARG A 424 -16.11 -49.60 -34.95
CA ARG A 424 -15.00 -48.65 -35.09
C ARG A 424 -15.46 -47.36 -35.76
N THR A 425 -16.23 -47.45 -36.85
CA THR A 425 -16.76 -46.26 -37.56
C THR A 425 -17.75 -45.48 -36.70
N THR A 426 -18.51 -46.15 -35.84
CA THR A 426 -19.38 -45.51 -34.85
C THR A 426 -18.56 -44.70 -33.84
N ASN A 427 -17.48 -45.26 -33.29
CA ASN A 427 -16.55 -44.55 -32.41
C ASN A 427 -15.93 -43.31 -33.09
N LEU A 428 -15.48 -43.45 -34.34
CA LEU A 428 -14.93 -42.35 -35.15
C LEU A 428 -15.97 -41.22 -35.32
N LYS A 429 -17.22 -41.58 -35.66
CA LYS A 429 -18.32 -40.62 -35.85
C LYS A 429 -18.67 -39.88 -34.55
N ILE A 430 -18.73 -40.57 -33.40
CA ILE A 430 -19.07 -39.95 -32.10
C ILE A 430 -18.01 -38.91 -31.71
N ALA A 431 -16.74 -39.28 -31.68
CA ALA A 431 -15.66 -38.34 -31.30
C ALA A 431 -15.51 -37.20 -32.31
N SER A 432 -15.62 -37.49 -33.61
CA SER A 432 -15.62 -36.46 -34.66
C SER A 432 -16.79 -35.49 -34.49
N LYS A 433 -18.00 -35.95 -34.15
CA LYS A 433 -19.18 -35.11 -33.90
C LYS A 433 -19.02 -34.21 -32.67
N LYS A 434 -18.26 -34.63 -31.64
CA LYS A 434 -17.91 -33.79 -30.47
C LYS A 434 -16.94 -32.65 -30.82
N ILE A 435 -15.97 -32.93 -31.70
CA ILE A 435 -14.95 -31.95 -32.15
C ILE A 435 -15.50 -31.01 -33.25
N ASN A 436 -16.42 -31.50 -34.08
CA ASN A 436 -16.96 -30.75 -35.21
C ASN A 436 -17.68 -29.47 -34.76
N GLY A 437 -17.21 -28.32 -35.22
CA GLY A 437 -17.76 -27.02 -34.89
C GLY A 437 -17.08 -26.32 -33.70
N THR A 438 -16.14 -26.97 -32.98
CA THR A 438 -15.39 -26.31 -31.89
C THR A 438 -14.62 -25.10 -32.42
N ILE A 439 -14.82 -23.94 -31.80
CA ILE A 439 -14.11 -22.68 -32.12
C ILE A 439 -13.05 -22.42 -31.06
N ILE A 440 -11.81 -22.23 -31.50
CA ILE A 440 -10.65 -21.90 -30.68
C ILE A 440 -10.22 -20.47 -31.00
N GLN A 441 -10.32 -19.57 -30.03
CA GLN A 441 -9.97 -18.16 -30.20
C GLN A 441 -8.45 -17.93 -30.13
N PRO A 442 -7.95 -16.79 -30.63
CA PRO A 442 -6.55 -16.36 -30.44
C PRO A 442 -6.11 -16.49 -28.98
N GLY A 443 -5.05 -17.27 -28.75
CA GLY A 443 -4.49 -17.56 -27.44
C GLY A 443 -5.07 -18.78 -26.71
N GLU A 444 -6.23 -19.31 -27.11
CA GLU A 444 -6.81 -20.51 -26.50
C GLU A 444 -6.13 -21.80 -26.97
N THR A 445 -6.21 -22.83 -26.12
CA THR A 445 -5.73 -24.19 -26.38
C THR A 445 -6.91 -25.12 -26.64
N PHE A 446 -6.90 -25.81 -27.78
CA PHE A 446 -7.71 -27.01 -28.00
C PHE A 446 -7.18 -28.15 -27.14
N ASP A 447 -8.08 -28.90 -26.51
CA ASP A 447 -7.77 -30.06 -25.68
C ASP A 447 -8.68 -31.22 -26.10
N PHE A 448 -8.09 -32.29 -26.64
CA PHE A 448 -8.82 -33.39 -27.23
C PHE A 448 -9.65 -34.17 -26.19
N ASN A 449 -9.09 -34.47 -25.02
CA ASN A 449 -9.82 -35.16 -23.95
C ASN A 449 -10.96 -34.30 -23.39
N LYS A 450 -10.76 -32.98 -23.24
CA LYS A 450 -11.82 -32.05 -22.78
C LYS A 450 -12.97 -31.90 -23.77
N VAL A 451 -12.67 -31.87 -25.08
CA VAL A 451 -13.70 -31.71 -26.13
C VAL A 451 -14.45 -33.01 -26.40
N VAL A 452 -13.77 -34.16 -26.41
CA VAL A 452 -14.40 -35.47 -26.66
C VAL A 452 -15.12 -36.00 -25.41
N GLY A 453 -14.58 -35.74 -24.22
CA GLY A 453 -15.05 -36.26 -22.94
C GLY A 453 -14.75 -37.76 -22.74
N SER A 454 -15.25 -38.33 -21.64
CA SER A 454 -15.10 -39.75 -21.34
C SER A 454 -15.78 -40.65 -22.38
N ARG A 455 -15.20 -41.82 -22.62
CA ARG A 455 -15.48 -42.70 -23.77
C ARG A 455 -16.22 -43.98 -23.35
N THR A 456 -17.34 -43.79 -22.66
CA THR A 456 -18.14 -44.88 -22.05
C THR A 456 -19.17 -45.47 -23.01
N SER A 457 -19.60 -46.72 -22.76
CA SER A 457 -20.68 -47.38 -23.53
C SER A 457 -21.98 -46.58 -23.47
N SER A 458 -22.29 -45.99 -22.31
CA SER A 458 -23.42 -45.06 -22.10
C SER A 458 -23.37 -43.79 -22.95
N LYS A 459 -22.22 -43.46 -23.55
CA LYS A 459 -22.07 -42.35 -24.52
C LYS A 459 -22.05 -42.85 -25.98
N GLY A 460 -22.49 -44.08 -26.21
CA GLY A 460 -22.64 -44.72 -27.52
C GLY A 460 -21.37 -45.39 -28.06
N TYR A 461 -20.25 -45.36 -27.33
CA TYR A 461 -19.01 -45.99 -27.77
C TYR A 461 -19.14 -47.53 -27.74
N LYS A 462 -18.44 -48.18 -28.67
CA LYS A 462 -18.48 -49.62 -28.93
C LYS A 462 -17.09 -50.25 -28.78
N LYS A 463 -17.04 -51.57 -28.55
CA LYS A 463 -15.78 -52.34 -28.56
C LYS A 463 -15.24 -52.40 -29.99
N ALA A 464 -13.94 -52.16 -30.17
CA ALA A 464 -13.22 -52.26 -31.44
C ALA A 464 -11.72 -52.38 -31.14
N HIS A 465 -10.90 -52.72 -32.14
CA HIS A 465 -9.46 -52.84 -31.96
C HIS A 465 -8.82 -51.57 -31.33
N VAL A 466 -8.14 -51.77 -30.20
CA VAL A 466 -7.27 -50.83 -29.50
C VAL A 466 -5.85 -51.41 -29.41
N PHE A 467 -4.86 -50.54 -29.26
CA PHE A 467 -3.48 -50.92 -28.95
C PHE A 467 -3.31 -50.98 -27.44
N THR A 468 -2.74 -52.07 -26.90
CA THR A 468 -2.67 -52.32 -25.44
C THR A 468 -1.31 -52.01 -24.81
N GLY A 469 -0.28 -51.76 -25.62
CA GLY A 469 1.11 -51.66 -25.17
C GLY A 469 1.96 -52.69 -25.92
N GLY A 470 3.25 -52.38 -26.11
CA GLY A 470 4.08 -53.11 -27.08
C GLY A 470 3.38 -53.24 -28.44
N ASP A 471 3.51 -54.41 -29.04
CA ASP A 471 2.84 -54.81 -30.30
C ASP A 471 1.43 -55.41 -30.07
N GLY A 472 0.91 -55.40 -28.84
CA GLY A 472 -0.39 -55.96 -28.49
C GLY A 472 -1.60 -55.18 -29.04
N VAL A 473 -2.61 -55.93 -29.54
CA VAL A 473 -3.89 -55.41 -30.02
C VAL A 473 -5.03 -56.20 -29.35
N ALA A 474 -6.07 -55.51 -28.87
CA ALA A 474 -7.22 -56.14 -28.21
C ALA A 474 -8.55 -55.46 -28.56
N MET A 475 -9.68 -56.08 -28.23
CA MET A 475 -11.03 -55.51 -28.43
C MET A 475 -11.44 -54.61 -27.26
N GLY A 476 -11.03 -53.35 -27.32
CA GLY A 476 -11.26 -52.34 -26.27
C GLY A 476 -12.39 -51.35 -26.59
N LEU A 477 -12.93 -50.72 -25.55
CA LEU A 477 -13.96 -49.70 -25.70
C LEU A 477 -13.40 -48.45 -26.41
N ALA A 478 -14.16 -47.91 -27.36
CA ALA A 478 -13.78 -46.75 -28.17
C ALA A 478 -12.53 -46.94 -29.07
N GLY A 479 -12.28 -48.17 -29.54
CA GLY A 479 -11.27 -48.42 -30.58
C GLY A 479 -11.44 -47.52 -31.81
N GLY A 480 -10.32 -46.91 -32.24
CA GLY A 480 -10.25 -45.93 -33.33
C GLY A 480 -10.02 -44.47 -32.91
N ILE A 481 -10.18 -44.10 -31.63
CA ILE A 481 -10.05 -42.69 -31.16
C ILE A 481 -8.72 -42.02 -31.56
N CYS A 482 -7.59 -42.72 -31.46
CA CYS A 482 -6.28 -42.18 -31.82
C CYS A 482 -6.15 -41.79 -33.30
N GLN A 483 -6.96 -42.38 -34.20
CA GLN A 483 -7.00 -41.94 -35.59
C GLN A 483 -7.65 -40.57 -35.74
N VAL A 484 -8.69 -40.27 -34.94
CA VAL A 484 -9.31 -38.93 -34.90
C VAL A 484 -8.31 -37.89 -34.41
N ALA A 485 -7.56 -38.21 -33.33
CA ALA A 485 -6.50 -37.35 -32.81
C ALA A 485 -5.35 -37.16 -33.81
N SER A 486 -4.85 -38.23 -34.43
CA SER A 486 -3.79 -38.19 -35.44
C SER A 486 -4.19 -37.40 -36.68
N THR A 487 -5.46 -37.50 -37.13
CA THR A 487 -5.98 -36.70 -38.25
C THR A 487 -6.00 -35.20 -37.90
N ALA A 488 -6.42 -34.86 -36.67
CA ALA A 488 -6.41 -33.49 -36.16
C ALA A 488 -4.99 -32.94 -35.92
N PHE A 489 -4.06 -33.77 -35.45
CA PHE A 489 -2.64 -33.43 -35.30
C PHE A 489 -2.01 -33.06 -36.63
N ASN A 490 -2.29 -33.81 -37.70
CA ASN A 490 -1.78 -33.46 -39.03
C ASN A 490 -2.41 -32.18 -39.59
N ALA A 491 -3.70 -31.94 -39.38
CA ALA A 491 -4.31 -30.64 -39.72
C ALA A 491 -3.68 -29.48 -38.92
N ALA A 492 -3.30 -29.71 -37.66
CA ALA A 492 -2.61 -28.73 -36.81
C ALA A 492 -1.14 -28.49 -37.22
N LEU A 493 -0.41 -29.54 -37.62
CA LEU A 493 0.93 -29.42 -38.20
C LEU A 493 0.89 -28.50 -39.44
N LEU A 494 -0.03 -28.77 -40.37
CA LEU A 494 -0.24 -27.99 -41.61
C LEU A 494 -0.79 -26.57 -41.36
N ALA A 495 -1.56 -26.36 -40.29
CA ALA A 495 -2.01 -25.04 -39.86
C ALA A 495 -0.88 -24.15 -39.29
N ASN A 496 0.32 -24.72 -39.06
CA ASN A 496 1.42 -24.07 -38.34
C ASN A 496 1.03 -23.54 -36.93
N VAL A 497 0.05 -24.19 -36.27
CA VAL A 497 -0.29 -23.85 -34.88
C VAL A 497 0.77 -24.39 -33.91
N GLN A 498 0.82 -23.83 -32.70
CA GLN A 498 1.67 -24.36 -31.64
C GLN A 498 1.08 -25.68 -31.13
N ILE A 499 1.80 -26.79 -31.33
CA ILE A 499 1.49 -28.04 -30.63
C ILE A 499 1.92 -27.85 -29.16
N VAL A 500 1.06 -28.23 -28.22
CA VAL A 500 1.28 -28.09 -26.77
C VAL A 500 1.50 -29.46 -26.12
N GLU A 501 0.78 -30.47 -26.58
CA GLU A 501 0.93 -31.86 -26.12
C GLU A 501 0.59 -32.81 -27.26
N ARG A 502 1.42 -33.85 -27.43
CA ARG A 502 1.18 -34.99 -28.32
C ARG A 502 1.99 -36.17 -27.82
N HIS A 503 1.37 -37.34 -27.72
CA HIS A 503 2.02 -38.61 -27.40
C HIS A 503 2.13 -39.50 -28.64
N GLN A 504 3.12 -40.39 -28.65
CA GLN A 504 3.23 -41.48 -29.64
C GLN A 504 2.45 -42.72 -29.18
N HIS A 505 2.11 -43.60 -30.12
CA HIS A 505 1.70 -44.98 -29.80
C HIS A 505 2.88 -45.82 -29.26
N SER A 506 2.61 -47.06 -28.80
CA SER A 506 3.65 -48.07 -28.53
C SER A 506 4.15 -48.76 -29.81
N GLN A 507 3.28 -48.88 -30.82
CA GLN A 507 3.51 -49.60 -32.08
C GLN A 507 3.15 -48.71 -33.29
N ARG A 508 3.52 -49.16 -34.49
CA ARG A 508 3.26 -48.45 -35.75
C ARG A 508 1.76 -48.40 -36.06
N VAL A 509 1.29 -47.30 -36.65
CA VAL A 509 -0.12 -47.15 -37.07
C VAL A 509 -0.21 -46.84 -38.56
N SER A 510 -1.03 -47.60 -39.30
CA SER A 510 -1.10 -47.54 -40.77
C SER A 510 -1.86 -46.34 -41.34
N TYR A 511 -2.69 -45.66 -40.54
CA TYR A 511 -3.60 -44.61 -41.00
C TYR A 511 -2.97 -43.21 -41.13
N VAL A 512 -1.69 -43.05 -40.78
CA VAL A 512 -0.88 -41.83 -40.98
C VAL A 512 0.58 -42.22 -41.22
N PRO A 513 1.41 -41.38 -41.89
CA PRO A 513 2.83 -41.67 -42.03
C PRO A 513 3.56 -41.77 -40.68
N LEU A 514 4.66 -42.50 -40.66
CA LEU A 514 5.46 -42.74 -39.46
C LEU A 514 5.94 -41.41 -38.81
N GLY A 515 5.89 -41.35 -37.47
CA GLY A 515 6.20 -40.13 -36.71
C GLY A 515 5.14 -39.02 -36.78
N ARG A 516 4.00 -39.23 -37.45
CA ARG A 516 2.90 -38.24 -37.61
C ARG A 516 1.58 -38.66 -36.96
N ASP A 517 1.62 -39.57 -36.01
CA ASP A 517 0.52 -40.00 -35.15
C ASP A 517 0.37 -39.11 -33.90
N ALA A 518 -0.81 -39.20 -33.26
CA ALA A 518 -1.06 -38.72 -31.91
C ALA A 518 -1.90 -39.77 -31.16
N ALA A 519 -1.33 -40.37 -30.13
CA ALA A 519 -2.01 -41.33 -29.26
C ALA A 519 -2.87 -40.65 -28.20
N ILE A 520 -3.92 -41.33 -27.77
CA ILE A 520 -4.86 -40.93 -26.71
C ILE A 520 -5.15 -42.16 -25.86
N SER A 521 -4.94 -42.06 -24.55
CA SER A 521 -5.18 -43.14 -23.59
C SER A 521 -5.81 -42.55 -22.33
N GLY A 522 -7.04 -43.00 -22.04
CA GLY A 522 -7.85 -42.52 -20.92
C GLY A 522 -7.87 -40.99 -20.81
N ASN A 523 -7.42 -40.50 -19.65
CA ASN A 523 -7.09 -39.09 -19.39
C ASN A 523 -5.57 -38.83 -19.36
N VAL A 524 -4.73 -39.88 -19.43
CA VAL A 524 -3.27 -39.82 -19.23
C VAL A 524 -2.54 -39.25 -20.45
N GLN A 525 -2.91 -39.72 -21.65
CA GLN A 525 -2.37 -39.18 -22.91
C GLN A 525 -3.42 -38.32 -23.60
N ASN A 526 -3.04 -37.11 -24.01
CA ASN A 526 -3.91 -36.14 -24.66
C ASN A 526 -3.25 -35.54 -25.92
N PHE A 527 -4.06 -34.86 -26.73
CA PHE A 527 -3.57 -34.03 -27.83
C PHE A 527 -4.04 -32.59 -27.61
N LYS A 528 -3.08 -31.66 -27.47
CA LYS A 528 -3.33 -30.24 -27.23
C LYS A 528 -2.59 -29.38 -28.25
N TRP A 529 -3.26 -28.33 -28.74
CA TRP A 529 -2.62 -27.30 -29.58
C TRP A 529 -3.20 -25.91 -29.27
N LYS A 530 -2.35 -24.90 -29.28
CA LYS A 530 -2.69 -23.50 -28.99
C LYS A 530 -2.82 -22.71 -30.27
N ASN A 531 -3.93 -21.98 -30.40
CA ASN A 531 -4.14 -21.03 -31.49
C ASN A 531 -3.27 -19.78 -31.26
N ASN A 532 -2.01 -19.86 -31.69
CA ASN A 532 -1.05 -18.77 -31.72
C ASN A 532 -1.29 -17.79 -32.90
N THR A 533 -2.43 -17.85 -33.59
CA THR A 533 -2.79 -16.92 -34.66
C THR A 533 -3.66 -15.77 -34.14
N LYS A 534 -3.80 -14.68 -34.93
CA LYS A 534 -4.73 -13.58 -34.63
C LYS A 534 -6.17 -13.80 -35.10
N TYR A 535 -6.51 -15.03 -35.53
CA TYR A 535 -7.82 -15.38 -36.09
C TYR A 535 -8.50 -16.48 -35.27
N ALA A 536 -9.82 -16.49 -35.22
CA ALA A 536 -10.56 -17.63 -34.66
C ALA A 536 -10.50 -18.81 -35.64
N ILE A 537 -10.18 -20.00 -35.13
CA ILE A 537 -10.16 -21.25 -35.91
C ILE A 537 -11.35 -22.10 -35.49
N LYS A 538 -12.18 -22.53 -36.45
CA LYS A 538 -13.20 -23.56 -36.22
C LYS A 538 -12.68 -24.90 -36.73
N VAL A 539 -12.66 -25.93 -35.90
CA VAL A 539 -12.39 -27.29 -36.33
C VAL A 539 -13.64 -27.86 -37.00
N GLY A 540 -13.51 -28.38 -38.21
CA GLY A 540 -14.52 -29.21 -38.86
C GLY A 540 -14.03 -30.65 -38.98
N MET A 541 -14.92 -31.61 -38.72
CA MET A 541 -14.64 -33.05 -38.81
C MET A 541 -15.70 -33.75 -39.65
N THR A 542 -15.26 -34.59 -40.58
CA THR A 542 -16.12 -35.44 -41.43
C THR A 542 -15.67 -36.89 -41.36
N VAL A 543 -16.62 -37.83 -41.28
CA VAL A 543 -16.38 -39.28 -41.35
C VAL A 543 -17.37 -39.89 -42.35
N LYS A 544 -16.93 -40.08 -43.61
CA LYS A 544 -17.74 -40.60 -44.73
C LYS A 544 -16.82 -41.31 -45.73
N GLY A 545 -17.30 -42.37 -46.39
CA GLY A 545 -16.60 -43.00 -47.53
C GLY A 545 -15.17 -43.48 -47.21
N GLY A 546 -14.99 -44.18 -46.08
CA GLY A 546 -13.68 -44.67 -45.63
C GLY A 546 -12.67 -43.58 -45.22
N LYS A 547 -13.08 -42.30 -45.16
CA LYS A 547 -12.20 -41.16 -44.89
C LYS A 547 -12.59 -40.40 -43.63
N ILE A 548 -11.62 -40.12 -42.75
CA ILE A 548 -11.72 -39.06 -41.74
C ILE A 548 -11.04 -37.82 -42.28
N THR A 549 -11.75 -36.70 -42.38
CA THR A 549 -11.17 -35.41 -42.74
C THR A 549 -11.24 -34.45 -41.55
N CYS A 550 -10.10 -33.88 -41.16
CA CYS A 550 -10.04 -32.74 -40.25
C CYS A 550 -9.70 -31.49 -41.05
N THR A 551 -10.52 -30.44 -40.95
CA THR A 551 -10.32 -29.17 -41.66
C THR A 551 -10.42 -28.02 -40.69
N PHE A 552 -9.39 -27.18 -40.62
CA PHE A 552 -9.40 -25.94 -39.83
C PHE A 552 -9.94 -24.83 -40.72
N TYR A 553 -10.99 -24.14 -40.27
CA TYR A 553 -11.62 -23.04 -40.99
C TYR A 553 -11.40 -21.70 -40.29
N THR A 554 -11.33 -20.61 -41.05
CA THR A 554 -11.26 -19.23 -40.54
C THR A 554 -12.35 -18.34 -41.15
N CYS A 555 -12.66 -17.22 -40.51
CA CYS A 555 -13.67 -16.26 -40.99
C CYS A 555 -13.12 -15.31 -42.07
N GLN A 556 -11.80 -15.09 -42.09
CA GLN A 556 -11.06 -14.29 -43.06
C GLN A 556 -10.48 -15.18 -44.18
N LYS A 557 -10.28 -14.65 -45.39
CA LYS A 557 -9.57 -15.37 -46.47
C LYS A 557 -8.06 -15.31 -46.22
N VAL A 558 -7.57 -16.20 -45.35
CA VAL A 558 -6.15 -16.27 -44.92
C VAL A 558 -5.62 -17.70 -45.01
N ARG A 559 -4.31 -17.85 -45.23
CA ARG A 559 -3.59 -19.13 -45.27
C ARG A 559 -2.49 -19.17 -44.19
N PRO A 560 -2.10 -20.35 -43.69
CA PRO A 560 -0.90 -20.51 -42.87
C PRO A 560 0.36 -20.22 -43.71
N LYS A 561 1.49 -19.97 -43.03
CA LYS A 561 2.80 -19.99 -43.69
C LYS A 561 3.06 -21.42 -44.19
N LYS A 562 3.62 -21.59 -45.40
CA LYS A 562 4.01 -22.92 -45.92
C LYS A 562 4.91 -23.61 -44.90
N VAL A 563 4.52 -24.80 -44.47
CA VAL A 563 5.31 -25.69 -43.62
C VAL A 563 5.99 -26.74 -44.49
N ASN A 564 7.23 -27.07 -44.15
CA ASN A 564 7.86 -28.30 -44.60
C ASN A 564 7.82 -29.30 -43.44
N LEU A 565 7.47 -30.56 -43.73
CA LEU A 565 7.45 -31.66 -42.76
C LEU A 565 8.46 -32.70 -43.23
N ASN A 566 9.53 -32.89 -42.45
CA ASN A 566 10.56 -33.88 -42.71
C ASN A 566 10.57 -34.90 -41.55
N VAL A 567 10.63 -36.19 -41.88
CA VAL A 567 10.78 -37.27 -40.90
C VAL A 567 12.07 -38.00 -41.21
N THR A 568 12.98 -38.09 -40.24
CA THR A 568 14.15 -38.96 -40.32
C THR A 568 13.97 -40.18 -39.43
N GLN A 569 14.65 -41.28 -39.75
CA GLN A 569 14.64 -42.53 -38.99
C GLN A 569 16.09 -42.90 -38.59
N LYS A 570 16.26 -43.41 -37.36
CA LYS A 570 17.47 -44.13 -36.92
C LYS A 570 17.02 -45.36 -36.11
N GLY A 571 17.16 -46.54 -36.70
CA GLY A 571 16.59 -47.78 -36.15
C GLY A 571 15.07 -47.66 -35.92
N LYS A 572 14.60 -48.02 -34.71
CA LYS A 572 13.20 -47.87 -34.28
C LYS A 572 12.78 -46.42 -33.97
N LYS A 573 13.69 -45.43 -33.95
CA LYS A 573 13.39 -44.02 -33.61
C LYS A 573 13.12 -43.17 -34.86
N PHE A 574 11.95 -42.55 -34.91
CA PHE A 574 11.56 -41.56 -35.92
C PHE A 574 11.60 -40.15 -35.32
N THR A 575 11.99 -39.15 -36.10
CA THR A 575 12.05 -37.74 -35.69
C THR A 575 11.36 -36.87 -36.73
N LEU A 576 10.18 -36.36 -36.41
CA LEU A 576 9.48 -35.36 -37.20
C LEU A 576 10.02 -33.97 -36.87
N LYS A 577 10.50 -33.24 -37.88
CA LYS A 577 10.79 -31.81 -37.83
C LYS A 577 9.80 -31.06 -38.72
N ARG A 578 9.17 -30.01 -38.18
CA ARG A 578 8.40 -29.02 -38.94
C ARG A 578 9.21 -27.73 -39.04
N SER A 579 9.39 -27.21 -40.25
CA SER A 579 10.05 -25.92 -40.49
C SER A 579 9.20 -24.95 -41.31
N VAL A 580 9.48 -23.66 -41.15
CA VAL A 580 8.84 -22.55 -41.87
C VAL A 580 9.91 -21.52 -42.23
N LYS A 581 10.06 -21.20 -43.52
CA LYS A 581 11.19 -20.42 -44.05
C LYS A 581 12.55 -20.98 -43.55
N GLY A 582 12.80 -22.27 -43.78
CA GLY A 582 14.00 -22.99 -43.34
C GLY A 582 14.05 -23.31 -41.84
N LYS A 583 13.69 -22.36 -40.97
CA LYS A 583 13.82 -22.50 -39.51
C LYS A 583 12.84 -23.54 -38.95
N VAL A 584 13.35 -24.54 -38.22
CA VAL A 584 12.56 -25.55 -37.49
C VAL A 584 11.80 -24.85 -36.36
N ASN A 585 10.51 -25.17 -36.20
CA ASN A 585 9.64 -24.57 -35.19
C ASN A 585 8.79 -25.57 -34.38
N TYR A 586 8.96 -26.86 -34.65
CA TYR A 586 8.44 -27.96 -33.86
C TYR A 586 9.22 -29.24 -34.21
N THR A 587 9.59 -30.00 -33.19
CA THR A 587 10.20 -31.33 -33.33
C THR A 587 9.46 -32.28 -32.41
N CYS A 588 9.21 -33.52 -32.85
CA CYS A 588 8.82 -34.60 -31.95
C CYS A 588 9.43 -35.94 -32.37
N HIS A 589 9.53 -36.84 -31.41
CA HIS A 589 10.04 -38.19 -31.63
C HIS A 589 8.94 -39.23 -31.53
N SER A 590 9.18 -40.38 -32.16
CA SER A 590 8.41 -41.60 -32.05
C SER A 590 9.37 -42.79 -31.95
N LYS A 591 8.99 -43.85 -31.23
CA LYS A 591 9.74 -45.11 -31.16
C LYS A 591 8.78 -46.30 -31.29
N TYR A 592 8.98 -47.14 -32.31
CA TYR A 592 8.25 -48.39 -32.56
C TYR A 592 9.19 -49.46 -33.14
#